data_AF-A0A8H2X917-F1
#
_entry.id   AF-A0A8H2X917-F1
#
_cell.length_a   1.000
_cell.length_b   1.000
_cell.length_c   1.000
_cell.angle_alpha   90.00
_cell.angle_beta   90.00
_cell.angle_gamma   90.00
#
_symmetry.space_group_name_H-M   'P 1'
#
loop_
_entity.id
_entity.type
_entity.pdbx_description
1 polymer ?
#
loop_
_entity_poly.entity_id
_entity_poly.type
_entity_poly.pdbx_seq_one_letter_code
_entity_poly.pdbx_strand_id
1 'polypeptide(L)'
;KKKAAPPLKADMVFDDVPPQDSPIAKKPEVVEEMAPPKAKPPARFLKKAPVAAEKPPAEKPTASVPAASKKLPPAVAAASAKSAKGGPPAATDTFKYKFTPEDADARSSELVPAQIQTDLADAQWKARLAALEEMSTWLDGELNGDAIESEVLFRFLGKKPGWNEKNFQVSAKVYALMGMLAERSSTFSKGSAALAIPHLAEKLGDMKLKKPAGDLLLTFAEKTSLSFVLSQAYEPISKQKAPKVVADSLTWMKQALTDFGVAGLSMRSLIDFLKGCLQNSNAAVRSSATATLVTVRLFAGTAIKDFMEDLNPQLLATIDSEFSKVDGQSPPEPTRFSADVAAAPAGGSGGGGGDVMDELFPRVDLDKLVGATSIVTDAKSDQWK
;
A
#
# COMPACT_ATOMS: atom_id res chain seq x y z
N LYS A 1 25.92 -62.89 -37.04
CA LYS A 1 25.71 -61.58 -36.37
C LYS A 1 24.34 -61.03 -36.77
N LYS A 2 23.47 -60.80 -35.76
CA LYS A 2 22.22 -60.01 -35.70
C LYS A 2 21.13 -60.23 -36.77
N LYS A 3 20.05 -60.93 -36.38
CA LYS A 3 18.72 -60.93 -37.00
C LYS A 3 17.82 -59.87 -36.31
N ALA A 4 16.97 -59.21 -37.11
CA ALA A 4 16.00 -58.20 -36.69
C ALA A 4 14.73 -58.83 -36.07
N ALA A 5 14.06 -58.06 -35.20
CA ALA A 5 12.86 -58.43 -34.46
C ALA A 5 11.55 -57.99 -35.18
N PRO A 6 10.42 -58.71 -35.03
CA PRO A 6 9.10 -58.32 -35.53
C PRO A 6 8.21 -57.61 -34.48
N PRO A 7 7.10 -56.95 -34.88
CA PRO A 7 6.31 -56.09 -34.00
C PRO A 7 5.17 -56.80 -33.23
N LEU A 8 4.63 -56.05 -32.25
CA LEU A 8 3.78 -56.40 -31.11
C LEU A 8 2.31 -56.75 -31.45
N LYS A 9 1.70 -57.61 -30.63
CA LYS A 9 0.26 -57.88 -30.52
C LYS A 9 -0.24 -57.53 -29.11
N ALA A 10 -1.43 -56.96 -29.01
CA ALA A 10 -2.35 -56.93 -27.87
C ALA A 10 -3.78 -56.85 -28.49
N ASP A 11 -4.86 -57.44 -28.00
CA ASP A 11 -5.34 -57.60 -26.63
C ASP A 11 -6.29 -58.80 -26.48
N MET A 12 -6.50 -59.20 -25.21
CA MET A 12 -7.38 -60.26 -24.72
C MET A 12 -8.83 -59.79 -24.51
N VAL A 13 -9.74 -60.78 -24.47
CA VAL A 13 -11.22 -60.69 -24.40
C VAL A 13 -11.74 -60.94 -22.97
N PHE A 14 -13.00 -60.52 -22.73
CA PHE A 14 -14.07 -60.97 -21.80
C PHE A 14 -14.60 -59.81 -20.91
N ASP A 15 -15.89 -59.61 -20.62
CA ASP A 15 -17.10 -60.47 -20.67
C ASP A 15 -18.39 -59.60 -20.69
N ASP A 16 -19.57 -60.25 -20.79
CA ASP A 16 -20.89 -59.81 -21.26
C ASP A 16 -21.88 -59.17 -20.21
N VAL A 17 -23.09 -58.74 -20.68
CA VAL A 17 -24.41 -58.51 -19.99
C VAL A 17 -24.80 -57.07 -19.51
N PRO A 18 -26.08 -56.55 -19.63
CA PRO A 18 -27.05 -56.38 -20.74
C PRO A 18 -27.65 -54.91 -20.81
N PRO A 19 -28.65 -54.55 -21.66
CA PRO A 19 -28.98 -53.15 -22.00
C PRO A 19 -30.26 -52.59 -21.34
N GLN A 20 -30.33 -51.27 -21.06
CA GLN A 20 -31.55 -50.46 -21.28
C GLN A 20 -31.39 -48.93 -21.08
N ASP A 21 -32.11 -48.21 -21.96
CA ASP A 21 -32.65 -46.84 -21.94
C ASP A 21 -31.73 -45.61 -21.99
N SER A 22 -31.58 -45.07 -23.22
CA SER A 22 -31.20 -43.69 -23.52
C SER A 22 -32.41 -42.91 -24.07
N PRO A 23 -32.73 -41.71 -23.56
CA PRO A 23 -33.67 -40.83 -24.24
C PRO A 23 -32.98 -39.88 -25.24
N ILE A 24 -33.63 -39.80 -26.39
CA ILE A 24 -33.32 -39.10 -27.64
C ILE A 24 -33.24 -37.58 -27.51
N ALA A 25 -32.25 -36.99 -28.20
CA ALA A 25 -32.14 -35.56 -28.44
C ALA A 25 -33.16 -35.06 -29.50
N LYS A 26 -33.91 -34.00 -29.17
CA LYS A 26 -34.70 -33.21 -30.14
C LYS A 26 -34.23 -31.76 -30.13
N LYS A 27 -33.99 -31.22 -31.32
CA LYS A 27 -33.80 -29.81 -31.65
C LYS A 27 -35.18 -29.13 -31.75
N PRO A 28 -35.33 -27.86 -31.34
CA PRO A 28 -35.96 -26.86 -32.23
C PRO A 28 -35.23 -25.50 -32.14
N GLU A 29 -34.99 -24.79 -33.24
CA GLU A 29 -35.88 -23.90 -34.02
C GLU A 29 -35.86 -22.45 -33.52
N VAL A 30 -35.65 -21.54 -34.47
CA VAL A 30 -35.45 -20.10 -34.33
C VAL A 30 -36.82 -19.43 -34.19
N VAL A 31 -37.00 -18.58 -33.18
CA VAL A 31 -38.13 -17.64 -33.12
C VAL A 31 -37.68 -16.30 -32.55
N GLU A 32 -37.72 -15.31 -33.44
CA GLU A 32 -38.06 -13.90 -33.31
C GLU A 32 -37.97 -13.14 -31.97
N GLU A 33 -37.41 -11.95 -32.14
CA GLU A 33 -37.38 -10.75 -31.32
C GLU A 33 -38.74 -10.36 -30.71
N MET A 34 -38.82 -10.28 -29.38
CA MET A 34 -39.93 -9.61 -28.67
C MET A 34 -39.41 -8.85 -27.44
N ALA A 35 -39.68 -7.54 -27.44
CA ALA A 35 -39.25 -6.54 -26.46
C ALA A 35 -39.72 -6.81 -25.02
N PRO A 36 -39.00 -6.31 -23.99
CA PRO A 36 -39.42 -6.42 -22.60
C PRO A 36 -40.57 -5.46 -22.26
N PRO A 37 -41.50 -5.86 -21.37
CA PRO A 37 -42.72 -5.11 -21.09
C PRO A 37 -42.48 -3.88 -20.20
N LYS A 38 -43.22 -2.81 -20.52
CA LYS A 38 -43.27 -1.53 -19.80
C LYS A 38 -43.99 -1.69 -18.45
N ALA A 39 -43.29 -1.50 -17.34
CA ALA A 39 -43.91 -1.26 -16.03
C ALA A 39 -43.94 0.24 -15.73
N LYS A 40 -45.14 0.78 -15.48
CA LYS A 40 -45.39 2.20 -15.14
C LYS A 40 -45.08 2.47 -13.66
N PRO A 41 -44.53 3.63 -13.29
CA PRO A 41 -44.42 4.05 -11.89
C PRO A 41 -45.74 4.66 -11.40
N PRO A 42 -46.09 4.54 -10.11
CA PRO A 42 -47.23 5.28 -9.56
C PRO A 42 -46.85 6.75 -9.35
N ALA A 43 -47.64 7.64 -9.93
CA ALA A 43 -47.60 9.08 -9.70
C ALA A 43 -48.72 9.50 -8.74
N ARG A 44 -48.37 10.22 -7.66
CA ARG A 44 -49.14 11.35 -7.09
C ARG A 44 -48.45 11.81 -5.80
N PHE A 45 -47.73 12.92 -5.87
CA PHE A 45 -47.97 14.12 -5.05
C PHE A 45 -47.30 15.29 -5.77
N LEU A 46 -48.12 16.14 -6.39
CA LEU A 46 -47.72 17.34 -7.10
C LEU A 46 -47.97 18.57 -6.23
N LYS A 47 -47.00 19.50 -6.31
CA LYS A 47 -47.05 20.93 -5.99
C LYS A 47 -46.91 21.29 -4.50
N LYS A 48 -45.85 22.05 -4.17
CA LYS A 48 -45.84 23.53 -4.31
C LYS A 48 -44.42 24.09 -4.15
N ALA A 49 -43.95 24.85 -5.14
CA ALA A 49 -42.85 25.77 -4.98
C ALA A 49 -43.31 26.99 -4.16
N PRO A 50 -42.39 27.68 -3.48
CA PRO A 50 -42.37 29.13 -3.64
C PRO A 50 -40.98 29.71 -3.85
N VAL A 51 -40.89 30.51 -4.92
CA VAL A 51 -40.38 31.88 -4.97
C VAL A 51 -38.98 32.13 -4.37
N ALA A 52 -38.02 32.28 -5.28
CA ALA A 52 -36.81 33.07 -5.05
C ALA A 52 -37.19 34.54 -4.86
N ALA A 53 -36.81 35.11 -3.72
CA ALA A 53 -36.89 36.53 -3.45
C ALA A 53 -35.47 37.10 -3.38
N GLU A 54 -35.14 37.88 -4.40
CA GLU A 54 -33.98 38.73 -4.53
C GLU A 54 -34.26 40.06 -3.79
N LYS A 55 -33.35 40.51 -2.92
CA LYS A 55 -33.24 41.92 -2.48
C LYS A 55 -31.81 42.24 -1.98
N PRO A 56 -31.40 43.53 -2.05
CA PRO A 56 -30.10 43.96 -2.56
C PRO A 56 -29.19 44.55 -1.44
N PRO A 57 -28.01 45.11 -1.75
CA PRO A 57 -26.84 45.13 -0.87
C PRO A 57 -26.82 46.34 0.08
N ALA A 58 -26.16 46.19 1.23
CA ALA A 58 -25.84 47.30 2.13
C ALA A 58 -24.33 47.38 2.35
N GLU A 59 -23.77 48.47 1.84
CA GLU A 59 -22.40 48.94 1.97
C GLU A 59 -22.01 49.16 3.45
N LYS A 60 -20.76 48.86 3.78
CA LYS A 60 -20.06 49.47 4.92
C LYS A 60 -18.82 50.21 4.41
N PRO A 61 -18.46 51.34 5.05
CA PRO A 61 -17.63 52.36 4.44
C PRO A 61 -16.14 52.06 4.55
N THR A 62 -15.44 52.52 3.53
CA THR A 62 -13.99 52.69 3.41
C THR A 62 -13.43 53.69 4.43
N ALA A 63 -12.31 53.35 5.07
CA ALA A 63 -11.11 54.21 5.17
C ALA A 63 -10.06 53.55 6.09
N SER A 64 -8.89 53.23 5.54
CA SER A 64 -7.57 53.76 5.95
C SER A 64 -6.44 52.81 5.55
N VAL A 65 -5.58 53.29 4.66
CA VAL A 65 -4.31 52.74 4.16
C VAL A 65 -3.16 53.25 5.07
N PRO A 66 -1.87 52.90 4.90
CA PRO A 66 -1.16 51.61 4.90
C PRO A 66 -0.14 51.51 6.06
N ALA A 67 0.42 50.32 6.34
CA ALA A 67 1.64 50.21 7.15
C ALA A 67 2.66 49.23 6.54
N ALA A 68 3.60 49.85 5.82
CA ALA A 68 5.03 49.58 5.73
C ALA A 68 5.55 48.16 6.00
N SER A 69 6.13 47.61 4.92
CA SER A 69 7.15 46.57 4.91
C SER A 69 8.31 46.88 5.87
N LYS A 70 8.68 45.92 6.72
CA LYS A 70 10.03 45.82 7.28
C LYS A 70 10.56 44.39 7.10
N LYS A 71 11.54 44.30 6.20
CA LYS A 71 12.50 43.20 6.10
C LYS A 71 13.25 43.08 7.42
N LEU A 72 13.50 41.85 7.88
CA LEU A 72 14.64 41.51 8.72
C LEU A 72 15.55 40.49 8.00
N PRO A 73 16.86 40.49 8.31
CA PRO A 73 17.94 40.09 7.41
C PRO A 73 18.31 38.61 7.51
N PRO A 74 19.13 38.09 6.57
CA PRO A 74 19.59 36.71 6.59
C PRO A 74 20.72 36.55 7.61
N ALA A 75 20.58 35.60 8.54
CA ALA A 75 21.65 35.26 9.47
C ALA A 75 22.11 33.82 9.25
N VAL A 76 23.18 33.74 8.45
CA VAL A 76 24.38 32.91 8.61
C VAL A 76 24.23 31.48 9.13
N ALA A 77 24.61 30.56 8.24
CA ALA A 77 25.12 29.24 8.57
C ALA A 77 26.20 29.34 9.68
N ALA A 78 25.97 28.63 10.78
CA ALA A 78 27.01 28.23 11.70
C ALA A 78 26.93 26.71 11.83
N ALA A 79 27.90 26.04 11.19
CA ALA A 79 28.20 24.66 11.46
C ALA A 79 28.53 24.52 12.96
N SER A 80 27.89 23.58 13.62
CA SER A 80 28.31 23.09 14.93
C SER A 80 28.04 21.60 14.96
N ALA A 81 29.05 20.86 14.48
CA ALA A 81 29.20 19.45 14.78
C ALA A 81 29.39 19.32 16.30
N LYS A 82 28.46 18.61 16.96
CA LYS A 82 28.71 17.94 18.24
C LYS A 82 27.67 16.84 18.47
N SER A 83 28.13 15.61 18.28
CA SER A 83 27.77 14.38 18.99
C SER A 83 26.28 14.05 19.11
N ALA A 84 25.70 13.50 18.03
CA ALA A 84 24.50 12.69 18.14
C ALA A 84 24.87 11.34 18.76
N LYS A 85 24.47 11.13 20.02
CA LYS A 85 24.42 9.81 20.64
C LYS A 85 23.34 9.01 19.88
N GLY A 86 23.71 7.85 19.35
CA GLY A 86 22.90 7.07 18.42
C GLY A 86 21.52 6.74 18.97
N GLY A 87 20.50 7.28 18.31
CA GLY A 87 19.17 6.69 18.27
C GLY A 87 18.98 5.98 16.92
N PRO A 88 18.01 5.04 16.81
CA PRO A 88 17.70 4.38 15.56
C PRO A 88 17.33 5.39 14.45
N PRO A 89 17.50 5.03 13.16
CA PRO A 89 17.17 5.93 12.06
C PRO A 89 15.67 6.24 12.07
N ALA A 90 15.32 7.53 12.17
CA ALA A 90 13.95 7.99 12.00
C ALA A 90 13.41 7.60 10.61
N ALA A 91 12.18 7.09 10.54
CA ALA A 91 11.49 6.77 9.29
C ALA A 91 11.48 7.98 8.33
N THR A 92 12.27 7.91 7.25
CA THR A 92 12.30 8.98 6.24
C THR A 92 11.30 8.67 5.13
N ASP A 93 10.01 8.79 5.43
CA ASP A 93 8.93 8.45 4.48
C ASP A 93 8.74 9.49 3.35
N THR A 94 9.62 10.50 3.25
CA THR A 94 9.56 11.53 2.22
C THR A 94 10.11 11.06 0.87
N PHE A 95 9.47 11.49 -0.22
CA PHE A 95 9.96 11.28 -1.57
C PHE A 95 9.62 12.47 -2.47
N LYS A 96 10.23 12.53 -3.65
CA LYS A 96 9.94 13.52 -4.69
C LYS A 96 9.90 12.81 -6.04
N TYR A 97 9.02 13.28 -6.92
CA TYR A 97 9.04 12.86 -8.31
C TYR A 97 10.15 13.61 -9.05
N LYS A 98 10.93 12.88 -9.83
CA LYS A 98 12.01 13.41 -10.66
C LYS A 98 11.48 14.06 -11.93
N PHE A 99 10.33 13.59 -12.43
CA PHE A 99 9.72 14.09 -13.66
C PHE A 99 8.30 14.58 -13.42
N THR A 100 7.92 15.60 -14.17
CA THR A 100 6.50 15.94 -14.34
C THR A 100 5.81 14.82 -15.13
N PRO A 101 4.48 14.67 -15.00
CA PRO A 101 3.73 13.72 -15.81
C PRO A 101 3.96 13.91 -17.32
N GLU A 102 4.03 15.15 -17.79
CA GLU A 102 4.22 15.51 -19.20
C GLU A 102 5.62 15.15 -19.70
N ASP A 103 6.66 15.50 -18.93
CA ASP A 103 8.05 15.16 -19.29
C ASP A 103 8.27 13.65 -19.32
N ALA A 104 7.67 12.92 -18.37
CA ALA A 104 7.74 11.47 -18.34
C ALA A 104 7.03 10.82 -19.54
N ASP A 105 5.89 11.38 -19.98
CA ASP A 105 5.17 10.87 -21.15
C ASP A 105 6.04 11.00 -22.41
N ALA A 106 6.60 12.20 -22.65
CA ALA A 106 7.50 12.45 -23.77
C ALA A 106 8.71 11.49 -23.76
N ARG A 107 9.38 11.36 -22.62
CA ARG A 107 10.51 10.42 -22.46
C ARG A 107 10.10 8.97 -22.67
N SER A 108 8.95 8.55 -22.17
CA SER A 108 8.48 7.18 -22.35
C SER A 108 8.15 6.87 -23.81
N SER A 109 7.64 7.85 -24.56
CA SER A 109 7.36 7.71 -25.99
C SER A 109 8.63 7.56 -26.83
N GLU A 110 9.74 8.17 -26.43
CA GLU A 110 11.05 8.01 -27.08
C GLU A 110 11.77 6.72 -26.62
N LEU A 111 11.65 6.38 -25.34
CA LEU A 111 12.38 5.26 -24.73
C LEU A 111 11.78 3.89 -25.10
N VAL A 112 10.46 3.76 -25.02
CA VAL A 112 9.79 2.47 -25.24
C VAL A 112 9.62 2.23 -26.74
N PRO A 113 10.00 1.06 -27.29
CA PRO A 113 9.80 0.76 -28.71
C PRO A 113 8.36 1.01 -29.18
N ALA A 114 8.19 1.68 -30.32
CA ALA A 114 6.89 2.12 -30.83
C ALA A 114 5.90 0.97 -31.06
N GLN A 115 6.40 -0.22 -31.43
CA GLN A 115 5.58 -1.41 -31.62
C GLN A 115 4.96 -1.86 -30.29
N ILE A 116 5.76 -1.98 -29.23
CA ILE A 116 5.29 -2.29 -27.87
C ILE A 116 4.24 -1.27 -27.41
N GLN A 117 4.47 0.02 -27.65
CA GLN A 117 3.50 1.07 -27.28
C GLN A 117 2.14 0.90 -27.99
N THR A 118 2.16 0.45 -29.24
CA THR A 118 0.96 0.21 -30.06
C THR A 118 0.22 -1.03 -29.54
N ASP A 119 0.94 -2.13 -29.35
CA ASP A 119 0.33 -3.41 -28.98
C ASP A 119 -0.19 -3.43 -27.53
N LEU A 120 0.40 -2.63 -26.64
CA LEU A 120 -0.13 -2.41 -25.29
C LEU A 120 -1.47 -1.66 -25.27
N ALA A 121 -1.84 -0.97 -26.35
CA ALA A 121 -3.12 -0.30 -26.49
C ALA A 121 -4.17 -1.16 -27.22
N ASP A 122 -3.80 -2.36 -27.68
CA ASP A 122 -4.70 -3.23 -28.43
C ASP A 122 -5.91 -3.67 -27.59
N ALA A 123 -7.08 -3.76 -28.21
CA ALA A 123 -8.31 -4.19 -27.54
C ALA A 123 -8.21 -5.64 -27.02
N GLN A 124 -7.48 -6.49 -27.73
CA GLN A 124 -7.24 -7.88 -27.38
C GLN A 124 -6.19 -7.98 -26.27
N TRP A 125 -6.61 -8.49 -25.12
CA TRP A 125 -5.72 -8.63 -23.95
C TRP A 125 -4.53 -9.56 -24.21
N LYS A 126 -4.65 -10.53 -25.14
CA LYS A 126 -3.53 -11.39 -25.55
C LYS A 126 -2.46 -10.63 -26.33
N ALA A 127 -2.83 -9.65 -27.15
CA ALA A 127 -1.88 -8.78 -27.83
C ALA A 127 -1.13 -7.92 -26.80
N ARG A 128 -1.86 -7.35 -25.82
CA ARG A 128 -1.24 -6.63 -24.70
C ARG A 128 -0.30 -7.52 -23.87
N LEU A 129 -0.69 -8.77 -23.61
CA LEU A 129 0.16 -9.70 -22.87
C LEU A 129 1.45 -10.03 -23.64
N ALA A 130 1.34 -10.32 -24.94
CA ALA A 130 2.49 -10.55 -25.81
C ALA A 130 3.41 -9.31 -25.86
N ALA A 131 2.84 -8.11 -25.93
CA ALA A 131 3.60 -6.86 -25.87
C ALA A 131 4.36 -6.69 -24.54
N LEU A 132 3.77 -7.10 -23.41
CA LEU A 132 4.47 -7.09 -22.11
C LEU A 132 5.55 -8.18 -22.01
N GLU A 133 5.41 -9.30 -22.73
CA GLU A 133 6.48 -10.31 -22.85
C GLU A 133 7.64 -9.80 -23.68
N GLU A 134 7.35 -9.13 -24.80
CA GLU A 134 8.35 -8.43 -25.61
C GLU A 134 9.03 -7.32 -24.80
N MET A 135 8.27 -6.49 -24.08
CA MET A 135 8.79 -5.46 -23.19
C MET A 135 9.69 -6.03 -22.10
N SER A 136 9.38 -7.21 -21.57
CA SER A 136 10.23 -7.90 -20.60
C SER A 136 11.58 -8.31 -21.19
N THR A 137 11.60 -8.71 -22.45
CA THR A 137 12.83 -9.12 -23.16
C THR A 137 13.66 -7.89 -23.51
N TRP A 138 13.01 -6.82 -23.98
CA TRP A 138 13.65 -5.53 -24.23
C TRP A 138 14.26 -4.94 -22.96
N LEU A 139 13.50 -4.90 -21.86
CA LEU A 139 14.02 -4.40 -20.58
C LEU A 139 15.20 -5.23 -20.07
N ASP A 140 15.17 -6.56 -20.22
CA ASP A 140 16.29 -7.41 -19.79
C ASP A 140 17.61 -7.05 -20.50
N GLY A 141 17.54 -6.67 -21.77
CA GLY A 141 18.68 -6.19 -22.55
C GLY A 141 19.18 -4.79 -22.16
N GLU A 142 18.25 -3.87 -21.86
CA GLU A 142 18.56 -2.46 -21.59
C GLU A 142 18.91 -2.16 -20.13
N LEU A 143 18.50 -3.01 -19.18
CA LEU A 143 18.66 -2.77 -17.74
C LEU A 143 20.11 -2.68 -17.26
N ASN A 144 21.08 -3.13 -18.06
CA ASN A 144 22.50 -3.02 -17.75
C ASN A 144 23.10 -1.65 -18.15
N GLY A 145 22.32 -0.81 -18.84
CA GLY A 145 22.72 0.54 -19.23
C GLY A 145 22.11 1.63 -18.35
N ASP A 146 22.60 2.86 -18.51
CA ASP A 146 22.13 4.04 -17.77
C ASP A 146 20.88 4.71 -18.39
N ALA A 147 20.34 4.14 -19.48
CA ALA A 147 19.24 4.74 -20.23
C ALA A 147 17.86 4.53 -19.57
N ILE A 148 17.71 3.50 -18.74
CA ILE A 148 16.42 3.12 -18.16
C ILE A 148 16.14 3.95 -16.89
N GLU A 149 15.10 4.76 -16.99
CA GLU A 149 14.57 5.53 -15.87
C GLU A 149 13.29 4.89 -15.31
N SER A 150 13.40 4.33 -14.11
CA SER A 150 12.32 3.57 -13.46
C SER A 150 11.06 4.40 -13.27
N GLU A 151 11.16 5.67 -12.85
CA GLU A 151 9.97 6.51 -12.70
C GLU A 151 9.19 6.68 -14.02
N VAL A 152 9.91 6.86 -15.14
CA VAL A 152 9.32 7.01 -16.47
C VAL A 152 8.55 5.75 -16.87
N LEU A 153 9.14 4.57 -16.67
CA LEU A 153 8.50 3.30 -17.00
C LEU A 153 7.32 2.96 -16.08
N PHE A 154 7.39 3.30 -14.79
CA PHE A 154 6.25 3.14 -13.88
C PHE A 154 5.06 4.01 -14.30
N ARG A 155 5.30 5.26 -14.70
CA ARG A 155 4.26 6.15 -15.25
C ARG A 155 3.69 5.61 -16.56
N PHE A 156 4.56 5.15 -17.47
CA PHE A 156 4.16 4.55 -18.73
C PHE A 156 3.25 3.34 -18.51
N LEU A 157 3.66 2.37 -17.69
CA LEU A 157 2.88 1.17 -17.39
C LEU A 157 1.57 1.48 -16.65
N GLY A 158 1.56 2.52 -15.82
CA GLY A 158 0.37 3.04 -15.17
C GLY A 158 -0.64 3.71 -16.11
N LYS A 159 -0.22 4.07 -17.32
CA LYS A 159 -1.06 4.62 -18.40
C LYS A 159 -1.39 3.58 -19.48
N LYS A 160 -0.44 2.69 -19.82
CA LYS A 160 -0.55 1.67 -20.87
C LYS A 160 0.05 0.35 -20.38
N PRO A 161 -0.76 -0.71 -20.15
CA PRO A 161 -2.20 -0.80 -20.39
C PRO A 161 -3.04 -0.04 -19.35
N GLY A 162 -2.41 0.39 -18.25
CA GLY A 162 -2.99 1.22 -17.22
C GLY A 162 -3.66 0.47 -16.07
N TRP A 163 -3.96 1.21 -15.00
CA TRP A 163 -4.48 0.66 -13.73
C TRP A 163 -5.88 0.04 -13.83
N ASN A 164 -6.64 0.37 -14.88
CA ASN A 164 -7.98 -0.15 -15.13
C ASN A 164 -8.00 -1.41 -16.01
N GLU A 165 -6.85 -2.07 -16.18
CA GLU A 165 -6.76 -3.36 -16.88
C GLU A 165 -7.69 -4.41 -16.25
N LYS A 166 -8.49 -5.08 -17.09
CA LYS A 166 -9.51 -6.05 -16.67
C LYS A 166 -8.97 -7.47 -16.66
N ASN A 167 -7.95 -7.76 -17.46
CA ASN A 167 -7.36 -9.08 -17.52
C ASN A 167 -6.22 -9.20 -16.50
N PHE A 168 -6.42 -10.04 -15.49
CA PHE A 168 -5.46 -10.26 -14.41
C PHE A 168 -4.09 -10.77 -14.90
N GLN A 169 -3.99 -11.46 -16.03
CA GLN A 169 -2.71 -11.94 -16.56
C GLN A 169 -1.86 -10.77 -17.07
N VAL A 170 -2.52 -9.80 -17.72
CA VAL A 170 -1.88 -8.56 -18.17
C VAL A 170 -1.41 -7.76 -16.95
N SER A 171 -2.28 -7.54 -15.94
CA SER A 171 -1.89 -6.84 -14.71
C SER A 171 -0.75 -7.55 -13.96
N ALA A 172 -0.80 -8.88 -13.84
CA ALA A 172 0.26 -9.65 -13.18
C ALA A 172 1.60 -9.52 -13.93
N LYS A 173 1.58 -9.48 -15.27
CA LYS A 173 2.79 -9.25 -16.07
C LYS A 173 3.33 -7.82 -15.91
N VAL A 174 2.46 -6.81 -15.79
CA VAL A 174 2.88 -5.44 -15.42
C VAL A 174 3.57 -5.43 -14.05
N TYR A 175 3.03 -6.14 -13.05
CA TYR A 175 3.64 -6.21 -11.72
C TYR A 175 5.01 -6.90 -11.76
N ALA A 176 5.15 -7.96 -12.56
CA ALA A 176 6.44 -8.62 -12.74
C ALA A 176 7.50 -7.69 -13.36
N LEU A 177 7.12 -6.85 -14.35
CA LEU A 177 8.01 -5.84 -14.92
C LEU A 177 8.42 -4.76 -13.91
N MET A 178 7.47 -4.29 -13.08
CA MET A 178 7.76 -3.33 -12.00
C MET A 178 8.67 -3.95 -10.94
N GLY A 179 8.51 -5.23 -10.63
CA GLY A 179 9.40 -5.97 -9.74
C GLY A 179 10.82 -6.06 -10.31
N MET A 180 10.94 -6.41 -11.60
CA MET A 180 12.24 -6.44 -12.29
C MET A 180 12.94 -5.08 -12.24
N LEU A 181 12.22 -3.98 -12.47
CA LEU A 181 12.74 -2.62 -12.35
C LEU A 181 13.19 -2.32 -10.92
N ALA A 182 12.36 -2.66 -9.91
CA ALA A 182 12.71 -2.44 -8.51
C ALA A 182 13.95 -3.22 -8.07
N GLU A 183 14.14 -4.43 -8.59
CA GLU A 183 15.24 -5.30 -8.19
C GLU A 183 16.56 -4.96 -8.86
N ARG A 184 16.53 -4.54 -10.13
CA ARG A 184 17.70 -4.48 -11.00
C ARG A 184 18.05 -3.08 -11.49
N SER A 185 17.10 -2.14 -11.50
CA SER A 185 17.36 -0.78 -11.97
C SER A 185 18.01 0.05 -10.87
N SER A 186 19.14 0.69 -11.18
CA SER A 186 19.82 1.64 -10.29
C SER A 186 19.03 2.94 -10.08
N THR A 187 18.04 3.23 -10.94
CA THR A 187 17.21 4.44 -10.86
C THR A 187 15.93 4.24 -10.07
N PHE A 188 15.62 3.02 -9.62
CA PHE A 188 14.44 2.76 -8.81
C PHE A 188 14.49 3.55 -7.50
N SER A 189 13.36 4.19 -7.16
CA SER A 189 13.27 5.06 -5.99
C SER A 189 11.90 4.99 -5.33
N LYS A 190 11.78 5.59 -4.13
CA LYS A 190 10.49 5.81 -3.45
C LYS A 190 9.49 6.53 -4.36
N GLY A 191 9.95 7.44 -5.24
CA GLY A 191 9.09 8.09 -6.24
C GLY A 191 8.49 7.12 -7.25
N SER A 192 9.27 6.16 -7.75
CA SER A 192 8.77 5.10 -8.64
C SER A 192 7.72 4.24 -7.92
N ALA A 193 8.04 3.76 -6.71
CA ALA A 193 7.14 2.93 -5.91
C ALA A 193 5.81 3.64 -5.59
N ALA A 194 5.85 4.94 -5.22
CA ALA A 194 4.67 5.74 -4.89
C ALA A 194 3.59 5.74 -5.98
N LEU A 195 3.99 5.64 -7.26
CA LEU A 195 3.06 5.61 -8.39
C LEU A 195 2.22 4.32 -8.43
N ALA A 196 2.78 3.21 -7.96
CA ALA A 196 2.16 1.88 -8.05
C ALA A 196 1.49 1.45 -6.74
N ILE A 197 2.02 1.86 -5.58
CA ILE A 197 1.53 1.42 -4.26
C ILE A 197 0.01 1.61 -4.10
N PRO A 198 -0.60 2.76 -4.44
CA PRO A 198 -2.04 2.93 -4.30
C PRO A 198 -2.82 1.86 -5.05
N HIS A 199 -2.49 1.61 -6.32
CA HIS A 199 -3.13 0.59 -7.14
C HIS A 199 -2.93 -0.82 -6.57
N LEU A 200 -1.69 -1.17 -6.19
CA LEU A 200 -1.37 -2.49 -5.63
C LEU A 200 -2.13 -2.77 -4.34
N ALA A 201 -2.27 -1.75 -3.49
CA ALA A 201 -3.02 -1.83 -2.25
C ALA A 201 -4.51 -2.16 -2.50
N GLU A 202 -5.14 -1.60 -3.53
CA GLU A 202 -6.51 -1.97 -3.92
C GLU A 202 -6.62 -3.45 -4.37
N LYS A 203 -5.55 -4.00 -4.93
CA LYS A 203 -5.51 -5.36 -5.48
C LYS A 203 -5.21 -6.43 -4.44
N LEU A 204 -4.92 -6.07 -3.19
CA LEU A 204 -4.75 -7.02 -2.09
C LEU A 204 -6.03 -7.83 -1.78
N GLY A 205 -7.21 -7.34 -2.18
CA GLY A 205 -8.47 -8.07 -2.08
C GLY A 205 -8.87 -8.87 -3.32
N ASP A 206 -8.09 -8.81 -4.41
CA ASP A 206 -8.38 -9.53 -5.65
C ASP A 206 -7.84 -10.96 -5.59
N MET A 207 -8.69 -11.95 -5.82
CA MET A 207 -8.30 -13.37 -5.64
C MET A 207 -7.12 -13.81 -6.51
N LYS A 208 -6.91 -13.19 -7.67
CA LYS A 208 -5.85 -13.54 -8.62
C LYS A 208 -4.66 -12.58 -8.55
N LEU A 209 -4.88 -11.35 -8.12
CA LEU A 209 -3.85 -10.32 -8.05
C LEU A 209 -3.30 -10.08 -6.64
N LYS A 210 -3.96 -10.56 -5.58
CA LYS A 210 -3.50 -10.35 -4.19
C LYS A 210 -2.07 -10.82 -3.95
N LYS A 211 -1.70 -11.98 -4.50
CA LYS A 211 -0.38 -12.55 -4.34
C LYS A 211 0.66 -11.72 -5.11
N PRO A 212 0.56 -11.54 -6.45
CA PRO A 212 1.58 -10.78 -7.17
C PRO A 212 1.64 -9.30 -6.73
N ALA A 213 0.52 -8.68 -6.34
CA ALA A 213 0.52 -7.32 -5.81
C ALA A 213 1.20 -7.25 -4.43
N GLY A 214 0.86 -8.18 -3.53
CA GLY A 214 1.47 -8.27 -2.21
C GLY A 214 2.97 -8.56 -2.28
N ASP A 215 3.39 -9.50 -3.13
CA ASP A 215 4.80 -9.83 -3.34
C ASP A 215 5.57 -8.60 -3.87
N LEU A 216 5.00 -7.85 -4.82
CA LEU A 216 5.62 -6.62 -5.35
C LEU A 216 5.73 -5.51 -4.30
N LEU A 217 4.72 -5.34 -3.43
CA LEU A 217 4.79 -4.40 -2.32
C LEU A 217 5.91 -4.76 -1.33
N LEU A 218 6.14 -6.05 -1.08
CA LEU A 218 7.27 -6.50 -0.25
C LEU A 218 8.60 -6.21 -0.96
N THR A 219 8.72 -6.46 -2.27
CA THR A 219 9.91 -6.07 -3.05
C THR A 219 10.18 -4.56 -2.94
N PHE A 220 9.14 -3.72 -3.02
CA PHE A 220 9.31 -2.27 -2.81
C PHE A 220 9.80 -1.95 -1.41
N ALA A 221 9.30 -2.64 -0.39
CA ALA A 221 9.74 -2.44 0.99
C ALA A 221 11.23 -2.81 1.16
N GLU A 222 11.68 -3.94 0.61
CA GLU A 222 13.10 -4.34 0.62
C GLU A 222 14.00 -3.30 -0.03
N LYS A 223 13.56 -2.75 -1.16
CA LYS A 223 14.34 -1.79 -1.96
C LYS A 223 14.21 -0.34 -1.47
N THR A 224 13.26 -0.06 -0.58
CA THR A 224 13.04 1.27 -0.01
C THR A 224 12.92 1.20 1.51
N SER A 225 11.69 1.11 2.02
CA SER A 225 11.34 1.02 3.43
C SER A 225 9.94 0.45 3.60
N LEU A 226 9.74 -0.48 4.53
CA LEU A 226 8.40 -0.94 4.89
C LEU A 226 7.54 0.21 5.43
N SER A 227 8.11 1.14 6.23
CA SER A 227 7.38 2.31 6.73
C SER A 227 6.81 3.13 5.58
N PHE A 228 7.65 3.39 4.58
CA PHE A 228 7.25 4.13 3.39
C PHE A 228 6.12 3.43 2.65
N VAL A 229 6.25 2.13 2.37
CA VAL A 229 5.22 1.37 1.64
C VAL A 229 3.89 1.40 2.39
N LEU A 230 3.91 1.19 3.71
CA LEU A 230 2.70 1.24 4.54
C LEU A 230 2.09 2.65 4.54
N SER A 231 2.91 3.70 4.66
CA SER A 231 2.43 5.10 4.64
C SER A 231 1.64 5.43 3.38
N GLN A 232 2.08 4.92 2.23
CA GLN A 232 1.41 5.13 0.94
C GLN A 232 0.20 4.20 0.76
N ALA A 233 0.13 3.08 1.49
CA ALA A 233 -0.94 2.10 1.39
C ALA A 233 -2.12 2.39 2.33
N TYR A 234 -1.91 3.07 3.46
CA TYR A 234 -2.96 3.33 4.46
C TYR A 234 -4.21 3.99 3.86
N GLU A 235 -4.05 5.15 3.23
CA GLU A 235 -5.18 5.90 2.67
C GLU A 235 -5.92 5.11 1.56
N PRO A 236 -5.25 4.52 0.56
CA PRO A 236 -5.90 3.67 -0.44
C PRO A 236 -6.72 2.52 0.16
N ILE A 237 -6.19 1.85 1.19
CA ILE A 237 -6.88 0.75 1.89
C ILE A 237 -8.09 1.27 2.66
N SER A 238 -7.93 2.36 3.42
CA SER A 238 -9.03 2.95 4.19
C SER A 238 -10.20 3.44 3.32
N LYS A 239 -9.93 3.82 2.07
CA LYS A 239 -10.95 4.25 1.09
C LYS A 239 -11.71 3.08 0.43
N GLN A 240 -11.29 1.83 0.64
CA GLN A 240 -11.95 0.68 0.03
C GLN A 240 -13.35 0.46 0.60
N LYS A 241 -14.34 0.47 -0.29
CA LYS A 241 -15.75 0.23 0.08
C LYS A 241 -16.04 -1.25 0.36
N ALA A 242 -15.26 -2.15 -0.24
CA ALA A 242 -15.41 -3.58 -0.07
C ALA A 242 -14.67 -4.04 1.20
N PRO A 243 -15.35 -4.46 2.27
CA PRO A 243 -14.70 -4.82 3.53
C PRO A 243 -13.72 -5.98 3.39
N LYS A 244 -13.96 -6.87 2.42
CA LYS A 244 -13.05 -7.97 2.09
C LYS A 244 -11.67 -7.46 1.66
N VAL A 245 -11.61 -6.38 0.88
CA VAL A 245 -10.33 -5.81 0.44
C VAL A 245 -9.54 -5.29 1.63
N VAL A 246 -10.21 -4.60 2.56
CA VAL A 246 -9.57 -4.10 3.79
C VAL A 246 -9.08 -5.25 4.68
N ALA A 247 -9.90 -6.29 4.88
CA ALA A 247 -9.53 -7.46 5.68
C ALA A 247 -8.34 -8.25 5.08
N ASP A 248 -8.35 -8.49 3.77
CA ASP A 248 -7.25 -9.16 3.07
C ASP A 248 -5.97 -8.28 3.08
N SER A 249 -6.11 -6.95 3.01
CA SER A 249 -4.97 -6.01 3.13
C SER A 249 -4.34 -6.05 4.53
N LEU A 250 -5.15 -6.09 5.58
CA LEU A 250 -4.67 -6.24 6.97
C LEU A 250 -3.97 -7.59 7.16
N THR A 251 -4.50 -8.66 6.54
CA THR A 251 -3.84 -9.97 6.54
C THR A 251 -2.48 -9.92 5.86
N TRP A 252 -2.35 -9.20 4.74
CA TRP A 252 -1.05 -8.96 4.11
C TRP A 252 -0.12 -8.12 5.01
N MET A 253 -0.61 -7.05 5.65
CA MET A 253 0.19 -6.25 6.58
C MET A 253 0.71 -7.07 7.76
N LYS A 254 -0.13 -7.95 8.33
CA LYS A 254 0.30 -8.90 9.36
C LYS A 254 1.48 -9.75 8.89
N GLN A 255 1.42 -10.27 7.67
CA GLN A 255 2.52 -11.05 7.10
C GLN A 255 3.76 -10.18 6.90
N ALA A 256 3.61 -8.97 6.35
CA ALA A 256 4.73 -8.03 6.17
C ALA A 256 5.43 -7.69 7.50
N LEU A 257 4.67 -7.46 8.57
CA LEU A 257 5.21 -7.23 9.93
C LEU A 257 5.91 -8.47 10.50
N THR A 258 5.44 -9.67 10.14
CA THR A 258 6.11 -10.92 10.54
C THR A 258 7.43 -11.09 9.79
N ASP A 259 7.45 -10.76 8.50
CA ASP A 259 8.62 -10.94 7.64
C ASP A 259 9.71 -9.90 7.92
N PHE A 260 9.34 -8.64 8.18
CA PHE A 260 10.29 -7.54 8.37
C PHE A 260 10.50 -7.13 9.84
N GLY A 261 9.59 -7.51 10.73
CA GLY A 261 9.51 -6.93 12.06
C GLY A 261 8.98 -5.49 12.04
N VAL A 262 9.27 -4.75 13.12
CA VAL A 262 8.81 -3.36 13.31
C VAL A 262 9.94 -2.33 13.28
N ALA A 263 11.17 -2.75 13.00
CA ALA A 263 12.31 -1.85 12.93
C ALA A 263 12.12 -0.81 11.81
N GLY A 264 12.34 0.47 12.11
CA GLY A 264 12.20 1.57 11.16
C GLY A 264 10.77 1.95 10.81
N LEU A 265 9.74 1.35 11.44
CA LEU A 265 8.34 1.70 11.19
C LEU A 265 7.94 2.96 11.96
N SER A 266 7.14 3.81 11.32
CA SER A 266 6.32 4.79 12.05
C SER A 266 5.23 4.07 12.84
N MET A 267 5.57 3.64 14.07
CA MET A 267 4.67 2.92 14.97
C MET A 267 3.38 3.71 15.22
N ARG A 268 3.46 5.04 15.30
CA ARG A 268 2.29 5.92 15.52
C ARG A 268 1.30 5.82 14.36
N SER A 269 1.79 5.96 13.14
CA SER A 269 0.94 5.90 11.93
C SER A 269 0.31 4.52 11.77
N LEU A 270 1.04 3.46 12.06
CA LEU A 270 0.52 2.09 12.04
C LEU A 270 -0.60 1.89 13.07
N ILE A 271 -0.36 2.32 14.31
CA ILE A 271 -1.33 2.25 15.41
C ILE A 271 -2.60 3.05 15.05
N ASP A 272 -2.46 4.29 14.58
CA ASP A 272 -3.59 5.14 14.21
C ASP A 272 -4.42 4.53 13.06
N PHE A 273 -3.76 3.97 12.05
CA PHE A 273 -4.43 3.23 10.97
C PHE A 273 -5.21 2.01 11.52
N LEU A 274 -4.58 1.20 12.38
CA LEU A 274 -5.22 0.02 12.96
C LEU A 274 -6.41 0.39 13.84
N LYS A 275 -6.39 1.50 14.59
CA LYS A 275 -7.54 1.99 15.36
C LYS A 275 -8.74 2.27 14.46
N GLY A 276 -8.51 2.92 13.32
CA GLY A 276 -9.56 3.13 12.32
C GLY A 276 -10.16 1.81 11.81
N CYS A 277 -9.33 0.79 11.57
CA CYS A 277 -9.79 -0.53 11.16
C CYS A 277 -10.52 -1.30 12.28
N LEU A 278 -10.08 -1.18 13.53
CA LEU A 278 -10.72 -1.80 14.70
C LEU A 278 -12.11 -1.22 15.00
N GLN A 279 -12.35 0.03 14.59
CA GLN A 279 -13.65 0.69 14.70
C GLN A 279 -14.55 0.45 13.47
N ASN A 280 -14.10 -0.32 12.49
CA ASN A 280 -14.90 -0.63 11.30
C ASN A 280 -16.17 -1.42 11.68
N SER A 281 -17.30 -1.10 11.03
CA SER A 281 -18.57 -1.79 11.28
C SER A 281 -18.55 -3.26 10.86
N ASN A 282 -17.65 -3.65 9.96
CA ASN A 282 -17.53 -5.02 9.48
C ASN A 282 -16.66 -5.89 10.42
N ALA A 283 -17.23 -7.01 10.87
CA ALA A 283 -16.55 -7.92 11.80
C ALA A 283 -15.26 -8.55 11.23
N ALA A 284 -15.19 -8.83 9.93
CA ALA A 284 -13.98 -9.42 9.31
C ALA A 284 -12.81 -8.43 9.29
N VAL A 285 -13.11 -7.14 9.08
CA VAL A 285 -12.11 -6.07 9.16
C VAL A 285 -11.59 -5.94 10.58
N ARG A 286 -12.49 -5.87 11.58
CA ARG A 286 -12.10 -5.81 12.99
C ARG A 286 -11.25 -7.01 13.41
N SER A 287 -11.65 -8.23 13.03
CA SER A 287 -10.90 -9.46 13.33
C SER A 287 -9.49 -9.42 12.73
N SER A 288 -9.36 -9.02 11.45
CA SER A 288 -8.05 -8.91 10.78
C SER A 288 -7.18 -7.81 11.39
N ALA A 289 -7.79 -6.70 11.79
CA ALA A 289 -7.10 -5.61 12.48
C ALA A 289 -6.60 -6.05 13.86
N THR A 290 -7.41 -6.77 14.64
CA THR A 290 -6.99 -7.35 15.92
C THR A 290 -5.85 -8.32 15.73
N ALA A 291 -5.91 -9.22 14.74
CA ALA A 291 -4.83 -10.16 14.47
C ALA A 291 -3.52 -9.47 14.04
N THR A 292 -3.63 -8.35 13.33
CA THR A 292 -2.48 -7.51 12.96
C THR A 292 -1.92 -6.81 14.20
N LEU A 293 -2.78 -6.22 15.04
CA LEU A 293 -2.38 -5.56 16.29
C LEU A 293 -1.70 -6.52 17.27
N VAL A 294 -2.17 -7.76 17.39
CA VAL A 294 -1.51 -8.82 18.17
C VAL A 294 -0.09 -9.06 17.66
N THR A 295 0.12 -9.02 16.35
CA THR A 295 1.45 -9.17 15.76
C THR A 295 2.33 -7.97 16.12
N VAL A 296 1.81 -6.74 16.04
CA VAL A 296 2.55 -5.56 16.49
C VAL A 296 2.93 -5.67 17.98
N ARG A 297 2.02 -6.15 18.84
CA ARG A 297 2.28 -6.38 20.26
C ARG A 297 3.43 -7.34 20.52
N LEU A 298 3.58 -8.40 19.72
CA LEU A 298 4.69 -9.34 19.88
C LEU A 298 6.05 -8.64 19.76
N PHE A 299 6.15 -7.62 18.91
CA PHE A 299 7.37 -6.83 18.73
C PHE A 299 7.49 -5.64 19.69
N ALA A 300 6.38 -4.93 19.94
CA ALA A 300 6.33 -3.70 20.72
C ALA A 300 6.15 -3.91 22.23
N GLY A 301 5.78 -5.12 22.66
CA GLY A 301 5.46 -5.42 24.05
C GLY A 301 4.11 -4.86 24.51
N THR A 302 3.90 -4.86 25.83
CA THR A 302 2.61 -4.54 26.46
C THR A 302 2.24 -3.06 26.40
N ALA A 303 3.21 -2.16 26.25
CA ALA A 303 3.01 -0.71 26.20
C ALA A 303 2.13 -0.24 25.03
N ILE A 304 1.93 -1.09 24.00
CA ILE A 304 1.01 -0.76 22.89
C ILE A 304 -0.44 -0.53 23.36
N LYS A 305 -0.81 -1.09 24.51
CA LYS A 305 -2.15 -0.94 25.10
C LYS A 305 -2.47 0.53 25.43
N ASP A 306 -1.48 1.30 25.86
CA ASP A 306 -1.65 2.69 26.29
C ASP A 306 -2.09 3.60 25.11
N PHE A 307 -1.84 3.17 23.87
CA PHE A 307 -2.24 3.89 22.66
C PHE A 307 -3.68 3.57 22.21
N MET A 308 -4.34 2.60 22.85
CA MET A 308 -5.67 2.07 22.51
C MET A 308 -6.78 2.53 23.47
N GLU A 309 -6.47 3.30 24.52
CA GLU A 309 -7.39 3.62 25.64
C GLU A 309 -8.67 4.37 25.22
N ASP A 310 -8.65 5.04 24.06
CA ASP A 310 -9.78 5.74 23.46
C ASP A 310 -10.75 4.82 22.69
N LEU A 311 -10.43 3.53 22.55
CA LEU A 311 -11.35 2.53 22.01
C LEU A 311 -12.45 2.20 23.02
N ASN A 312 -13.61 1.76 22.52
CA ASN A 312 -14.73 1.42 23.41
C ASN A 312 -14.37 0.25 24.34
N PRO A 313 -14.96 0.16 25.56
CA PRO A 313 -14.59 -0.85 26.55
C PRO A 313 -14.75 -2.30 26.08
N GLN A 314 -15.75 -2.58 25.25
CA GLN A 314 -16.00 -3.94 24.72
C GLN A 314 -14.88 -4.38 23.76
N LEU A 315 -14.41 -3.45 22.93
CA LEU A 315 -13.32 -3.67 21.99
C LEU A 315 -11.99 -3.83 22.73
N LEU A 316 -11.74 -3.00 23.75
CA LEU A 316 -10.59 -3.14 24.64
C LEU A 316 -10.56 -4.51 25.33
N ALA A 317 -11.68 -4.96 25.89
CA ALA A 317 -11.77 -6.28 26.52
C ALA A 317 -11.48 -7.43 25.52
N THR A 318 -11.89 -7.27 24.26
CA THR A 318 -11.60 -8.24 23.20
C THR A 318 -10.11 -8.24 22.85
N ILE A 319 -9.51 -7.06 22.70
CA ILE A 319 -8.08 -6.90 22.43
C ILE A 319 -7.25 -7.49 23.59
N ASP A 320 -7.61 -7.20 24.84
CA ASP A 320 -6.96 -7.74 26.03
C ASP A 320 -7.00 -9.28 26.08
N SER A 321 -8.13 -9.87 25.68
CA SER A 321 -8.27 -11.32 25.57
C SER A 321 -7.35 -11.91 24.50
N GLU A 322 -7.28 -11.30 23.31
CA GLU A 322 -6.36 -11.75 22.25
C GLU A 322 -4.89 -11.54 22.61
N PHE A 323 -4.59 -10.45 23.31
CA PHE A 323 -3.29 -10.15 23.87
C PHE A 323 -2.87 -11.26 24.85
N SER A 324 -3.70 -11.59 25.83
CA SER A 324 -3.37 -12.60 26.83
C SER A 324 -2.98 -13.97 26.24
N LYS A 325 -3.45 -14.31 25.03
CA LYS A 325 -3.09 -15.57 24.34
C LYS A 325 -1.66 -15.62 23.83
N VAL A 326 -1.02 -14.47 23.64
CA VAL A 326 0.36 -14.36 23.15
C VAL A 326 1.32 -13.85 24.23
N ASP A 327 0.87 -13.77 25.48
CA ASP A 327 1.73 -13.38 26.60
C ASP A 327 2.90 -14.36 26.76
N GLY A 328 4.11 -13.82 26.86
CA GLY A 328 5.34 -14.59 26.97
C GLY A 328 5.81 -15.25 25.66
N GLN A 329 5.08 -15.08 24.54
CA GLN A 329 5.58 -15.49 23.24
C GLN A 329 6.61 -14.49 22.73
N SER A 330 7.71 -15.00 22.17
CA SER A 330 8.70 -14.15 21.51
C SER A 330 8.23 -13.77 20.11
N PRO A 331 8.57 -12.57 19.62
CA PRO A 331 8.27 -12.19 18.25
C PRO A 331 8.95 -13.14 17.26
N PRO A 332 8.30 -13.45 16.12
CA PRO A 332 8.95 -14.15 15.02
C PRO A 332 10.22 -13.43 14.57
N GLU A 333 11.26 -14.19 14.23
CA GLU A 333 12.49 -13.62 13.68
C GLU A 333 12.24 -13.08 12.26
N PRO A 334 12.57 -11.80 11.99
CA PRO A 334 12.44 -11.23 10.65
C PRO A 334 13.26 -12.00 9.62
N THR A 335 12.67 -12.26 8.46
CA THR A 335 13.29 -12.96 7.32
C THR A 335 13.59 -12.03 6.14
N ARG A 336 13.07 -10.80 6.16
CA ARG A 336 13.27 -9.75 5.17
C ARG A 336 13.72 -8.46 5.84
N PHE A 337 14.45 -7.62 5.11
CA PHE A 337 15.00 -6.38 5.63
C PHE A 337 14.83 -5.25 4.63
N SER A 338 14.46 -4.07 5.13
CA SER A 338 14.37 -2.86 4.31
C SER A 338 15.74 -2.24 4.11
N ALA A 339 15.99 -1.64 2.94
CA ALA A 339 17.28 -1.03 2.61
C ALA A 339 17.70 0.09 3.59
N ASP A 340 16.76 0.87 4.09
CA ASP A 340 17.01 1.93 5.08
C ASP A 340 17.43 1.39 6.45
N VAL A 341 16.87 0.26 6.87
CA VAL A 341 17.24 -0.43 8.12
C VAL A 341 18.60 -1.12 7.97
N ALA A 342 18.87 -1.75 6.82
CA ALA A 342 20.13 -2.45 6.56
C ALA A 342 21.34 -1.49 6.41
N ALA A 343 21.11 -0.25 5.98
CA ALA A 343 22.15 0.76 5.81
C ALA A 343 22.54 1.49 7.12
N ALA A 344 21.80 1.28 8.21
CA ALA A 344 22.14 1.85 9.51
C ALA A 344 23.34 1.10 10.14
N PRO A 345 24.31 1.79 10.76
CA PRO A 345 25.44 1.13 11.39
C PRO A 345 24.93 0.16 12.47
N ALA A 346 25.39 -1.09 12.39
CA ALA A 346 24.98 -2.20 13.25
C ALA A 346 25.31 -1.90 14.74
N GLY A 347 24.40 -1.19 15.40
CA GLY A 347 24.38 -0.99 16.84
C GLY A 347 23.14 -1.66 17.41
N GLY A 348 23.28 -2.93 17.82
CA GLY A 348 22.33 -3.58 18.72
C GLY A 348 21.07 -4.17 18.09
N SER A 349 21.21 -5.10 17.13
CA SER A 349 20.15 -6.08 16.89
C SER A 349 20.14 -7.09 18.05
N GLY A 350 19.49 -6.73 19.15
CA GLY A 350 19.41 -7.57 20.33
C GLY A 350 18.38 -7.06 21.32
N GLY A 351 17.15 -7.53 21.16
CA GLY A 351 16.14 -7.64 22.22
C GLY A 351 15.83 -6.37 23.00
N GLY A 352 14.79 -5.65 22.59
CA GLY A 352 14.20 -4.63 23.43
C GLY A 352 13.01 -3.95 22.78
N GLY A 353 11.80 -4.48 23.00
CA GLY A 353 10.55 -3.77 22.67
C GLY A 353 10.43 -2.39 23.33
N GLY A 354 11.34 -2.04 24.26
CA GLY A 354 11.45 -0.71 24.85
C GLY A 354 11.90 0.37 23.87
N ASP A 355 12.81 0.11 22.93
CA ASP A 355 13.39 1.20 22.10
C ASP A 355 12.41 1.69 21.02
N VAL A 356 11.66 0.77 20.41
CA VAL A 356 10.64 1.10 19.38
C VAL A 356 9.41 1.81 19.96
N MET A 357 9.10 1.57 21.24
CA MET A 357 8.01 2.27 21.94
C MET A 357 8.47 3.59 22.54
N ASP A 358 9.76 3.74 22.86
CA ASP A 358 10.32 5.01 23.36
C ASP A 358 10.30 6.10 22.27
N GLU A 359 10.34 5.73 20.99
CA GLU A 359 10.14 6.66 19.87
C GLU A 359 8.72 7.28 19.80
N LEU A 360 7.73 6.64 20.43
CA LEU A 360 6.36 7.14 20.46
C LEU A 360 6.13 8.21 21.51
N PHE A 361 7.00 8.29 22.53
CA PHE A 361 6.95 9.32 23.55
C PHE A 361 7.75 10.54 23.10
N PRO A 362 7.15 11.74 23.08
CA PRO A 362 7.91 12.96 22.78
C PRO A 362 9.02 13.11 23.83
N ARG A 363 10.28 12.93 23.40
CA ARG A 363 11.44 13.29 24.23
C ARG A 363 11.50 14.82 24.30
N VAL A 364 10.75 15.39 25.25
CA VAL A 364 10.87 16.80 25.59
C VAL A 364 12.18 16.94 26.36
N ASP A 365 13.14 17.71 25.82
CA ASP A 365 14.34 18.10 26.57
C ASP A 365 13.90 18.78 27.86
N LEU A 366 13.99 18.07 28.99
CA LEU A 366 13.62 18.60 30.30
C LEU A 366 14.45 19.86 30.61
N ASP A 367 15.68 19.98 30.12
CA ASP A 367 16.50 21.19 30.25
C ASP A 367 15.88 22.42 29.55
N LYS A 368 15.20 22.23 28.40
CA LYS A 368 14.48 23.33 27.74
C LYS A 368 13.19 23.66 28.46
N LEU A 369 12.51 22.65 29.02
CA LEU A 369 11.29 22.86 29.79
C LEU A 369 11.60 23.60 31.09
N VAL A 370 12.62 23.14 31.84
CA VAL A 370 13.09 23.72 33.11
C VAL A 370 13.73 25.09 32.90
N GLY A 371 14.46 25.30 31.79
CA GLY A 371 15.00 26.60 31.42
C GLY A 371 13.95 27.63 30.97
N ALA A 372 12.78 27.17 30.51
CA ALA A 372 11.65 28.01 30.13
C ALA A 372 10.72 28.36 31.31
N THR A 373 10.87 27.70 32.46
CA THR A 373 10.10 27.98 33.68
C THR A 373 10.96 28.73 34.69
N SER A 374 10.37 29.61 35.49
CA SER A 374 11.06 30.34 36.56
C SER A 374 11.48 29.44 37.74
N ILE A 375 11.20 28.14 37.70
CA ILE A 375 11.38 27.17 38.80
C ILE A 375 12.81 27.18 39.36
N VAL A 376 13.84 27.27 38.51
CA VAL A 376 15.26 27.30 38.98
C VAL A 376 15.62 28.64 39.62
N THR A 377 15.00 29.73 39.18
CA THR A 377 15.12 31.07 39.76
C THR A 377 14.34 31.20 41.07
N ASP A 378 13.14 30.62 41.15
CA ASP A 378 12.27 30.67 42.32
C ASP A 378 12.80 29.76 43.44
N ALA A 379 13.41 28.62 43.09
CA ALA A 379 14.11 27.74 44.03
C ALA A 379 15.37 28.35 44.66
N LYS A 380 15.88 29.45 44.09
CA LYS A 380 17.01 30.23 44.62
C LYS A 380 16.58 31.52 45.31
N SER A 381 15.27 31.80 45.38
CA SER A 381 14.80 33.00 46.07
C SER A 381 14.83 32.79 47.59
N ASP A 382 15.29 33.78 48.34
CA ASP A 382 15.33 33.78 49.82
C ASP A 382 13.92 33.84 50.47
N GLN A 383 12.86 33.66 49.68
CA GLN A 383 11.46 33.62 50.12
C GLN A 383 11.05 32.25 50.67
N TRP A 384 11.91 31.22 50.55
CA TRP A 384 11.70 29.96 51.24
C TRP A 384 12.02 30.15 52.74
N LYS A 385 10.98 30.36 53.54
CA LYS A 385 11.03 30.32 55.00
C LYS A 385 10.29 29.10 55.52
#